data_AF-A0A8T3XPJ4-F1
#
_entry.id   AF-A0A8T3XPJ4-F1
#
_cell.length_a   1.000
_cell.length_b   1.000
_cell.length_c   1.000
_cell.angle_alpha   90.00
_cell.angle_beta   90.00
_cell.angle_gamma   90.00
#
_symmetry.space_group_name_H-M   'P 1'
#
loop_
_entity.id
_entity.type
_entity.pdbx_description
1 polymer ?
#
loop_
_entity_poly.entity_id
_entity_poly.type
_entity_poly.pdbx_seq_one_letter_code
_entity_poly.pdbx_strand_id
1 'polypeptide(L)'
;YWIKISVRKRKGIGIWLPIKPHKELLDIKNLKDSLLIKNKKGNYELRLIFQYKVPEIKYHSITSIDIGYKNIATVCNSCYLKPVFYGRNIKGIRRHYSYLRKRLGNKKLLNKIKEISNKEKRIIEQELHKIANSIVSDAAKNKSLVVIGNLKGIRKKLRGKRINRTLGNMPYHKLSKFIEYKAAINGIKVIKLKEYNTSKICSKCNKEGKRINQGLFKCNNCNYSINADYNASRNILKMSLDYMSKDRATGLSPKIAQEAISTIKSL
;
A
#
# COMPACT_ATOMS: atom_id res chain seq x y z
N TYR A 1 14.54 18.76 -25.57
CA TYR A 1 15.32 18.52 -24.33
C TYR A 1 16.42 17.53 -24.62
N TRP A 2 17.58 17.64 -23.95
CA TRP A 2 18.67 16.68 -24.08
C TRP A 2 18.71 15.79 -22.84
N ILE A 3 18.79 14.47 -23.04
CA ILE A 3 18.84 13.51 -21.94
C ILE A 3 20.01 12.55 -22.14
N LYS A 4 20.79 12.34 -21.08
CA LYS A 4 21.90 11.40 -21.06
C LYS A 4 21.41 10.00 -20.70
N ILE A 5 21.39 9.09 -21.66
CA ILE A 5 21.00 7.69 -21.46
C ILE A 5 22.22 6.88 -21.03
N SER A 6 22.12 6.20 -19.89
CA SER A 6 23.18 5.33 -19.39
C SER A 6 23.35 4.08 -20.25
N VAL A 7 24.59 3.77 -20.65
CA VAL A 7 24.90 2.56 -21.41
C VAL A 7 25.28 1.44 -20.45
N ARG A 8 24.41 0.42 -20.35
CA ARG A 8 24.47 -0.66 -19.34
C ARG A 8 25.83 -1.38 -19.23
N LYS A 9 26.68 -1.34 -20.26
CA LYS A 9 27.99 -2.02 -20.31
C LYS A 9 29.21 -1.12 -20.00
N ARG A 10 29.04 0.20 -19.84
CA ARG A 10 30.16 1.12 -19.56
C ARG A 10 29.73 2.15 -18.51
N LYS A 11 30.19 1.99 -17.26
CA LYS A 11 29.97 2.99 -16.20
C LYS A 11 30.54 4.34 -16.64
N GLY A 12 29.79 5.43 -16.43
CA GLY A 12 30.21 6.80 -16.76
C GLY A 12 29.93 7.25 -18.20
N ILE A 13 29.84 6.32 -19.16
CA ILE A 13 29.54 6.62 -20.56
C ILE A 13 28.02 6.61 -20.77
N GLY A 14 27.48 7.75 -21.17
CA GLY A 14 26.08 7.90 -21.52
C GLY A 14 25.94 8.68 -22.82
N ILE A 15 24.96 8.29 -23.64
CA ILE A 15 24.69 8.92 -24.93
C ILE A 15 23.69 10.05 -24.69
N TRP A 16 24.04 11.26 -25.13
CA TRP A 16 23.11 12.38 -25.15
C TRP A 16 22.15 12.22 -26.33
N LEU A 17 20.87 12.08 -26.02
CA LEU A 17 19.81 11.95 -27.02
C LEU A 17 18.90 13.19 -26.94
N PRO A 18 18.67 13.87 -28.08
CA PRO A 18 17.65 14.89 -28.14
C PRO A 18 16.28 14.20 -28.11
N ILE A 19 15.41 14.67 -27.23
CA ILE A 19 14.04 14.19 -27.11
C ILE A 19 13.04 15.35 -27.25
N LYS A 20 11.90 15.03 -27.87
CA LYS A 20 10.73 15.91 -27.98
C LYS A 20 9.56 15.26 -27.24
N PRO A 21 9.39 15.53 -25.93
CA PRO A 21 8.34 14.93 -25.14
C PRO A 21 6.97 15.50 -25.53
N HIS A 22 5.91 14.71 -25.39
CA HIS A 22 4.53 15.14 -25.63
C HIS A 22 4.02 16.17 -24.62
N LYS A 23 4.69 16.31 -23.47
CA LYS A 23 4.42 17.32 -22.44
C LYS A 23 5.73 17.96 -22.01
N GLU A 24 5.68 19.22 -21.61
CA GLU A 24 6.86 19.90 -21.07
C GLU A 24 7.43 19.19 -19.84
N LEU A 25 8.75 19.12 -19.78
CA LEU A 25 9.50 18.56 -18.68
C LEU A 25 9.83 19.66 -17.67
N LEU A 26 8.80 20.14 -16.96
CA LEU A 26 8.90 21.24 -15.99
C LEU A 26 9.99 21.01 -14.90
N ASP A 27 10.29 19.76 -14.59
CA ASP A 27 11.18 19.37 -13.48
C ASP A 27 12.57 18.88 -13.93
N ILE A 28 13.06 19.24 -15.11
CA ILE A 28 14.31 18.65 -15.65
C ILE A 28 15.54 18.87 -14.75
N LYS A 29 15.54 19.94 -13.94
CA LYS A 29 16.59 20.24 -12.96
C LYS A 29 16.72 19.15 -11.88
N ASN A 30 15.65 18.42 -11.61
CA ASN A 30 15.59 17.34 -10.63
C ASN A 30 15.81 15.95 -11.26
N LEU A 31 16.13 15.88 -12.56
CA LEU A 31 16.41 14.64 -13.26
C LEU A 31 17.72 14.04 -12.75
N LYS A 32 17.64 12.84 -12.18
CA LYS A 32 18.79 12.13 -11.61
C LYS A 32 19.33 11.06 -12.55
N ASP A 33 18.43 10.33 -13.23
CA ASP A 33 18.81 9.22 -14.08
C ASP A 33 17.81 9.03 -15.22
N SER A 34 18.26 8.43 -16.31
CA SER A 34 17.42 8.08 -17.46
C SER A 34 17.78 6.70 -18.01
N LEU A 35 16.75 5.90 -18.27
CA LEU A 35 16.87 4.50 -18.67
C LEU A 35 16.04 4.22 -19.91
N LEU A 36 16.69 3.76 -20.97
CA LEU A 36 16.00 3.25 -22.16
C LEU A 36 15.74 1.75 -21.99
N ILE A 37 14.47 1.35 -22.06
CA ILE A 37 14.04 -0.02 -21.82
C ILE A 37 13.23 -0.51 -23.00
N LYS A 38 13.60 -1.67 -23.55
CA LYS A 38 12.77 -2.38 -24.53
C LYS A 38 11.68 -3.17 -23.80
N ASN A 39 10.42 -2.86 -24.08
CA ASN A 39 9.29 -3.56 -23.49
C ASN A 39 9.06 -4.92 -24.17
N LYS A 40 8.20 -5.75 -23.58
CA LYS A 40 7.90 -7.11 -24.11
C LYS A 40 7.23 -7.11 -25.50
N LYS A 41 6.72 -5.97 -25.95
CA LYS A 41 6.12 -5.80 -27.27
C LYS A 41 7.13 -5.34 -28.33
N GLY A 42 8.38 -5.12 -27.94
CA GLY A 42 9.44 -4.66 -28.83
C GLY A 42 9.62 -3.14 -28.88
N ASN A 43 8.74 -2.37 -28.26
CA ASN A 43 8.83 -0.90 -28.25
C ASN A 43 9.86 -0.43 -27.21
N TYR A 44 10.52 0.68 -27.47
CA TYR A 44 11.41 1.33 -26.53
C TYR A 44 10.63 2.35 -25.67
N GLU A 45 10.89 2.33 -24.35
CA GLU A 45 10.33 3.24 -23.36
C GLU A 45 11.50 3.98 -22.68
N LEU A 46 11.43 5.32 -22.64
CA LEU A 46 12.38 6.13 -21.88
C LEU A 46 11.81 6.41 -20.49
N ARG A 47 12.49 5.90 -19.46
CA ARG A 47 12.13 6.16 -18.06
C ARG A 47 13.02 7.23 -17.48
N LEU A 48 12.38 8.28 -16.98
CA LEU A 48 13.06 9.39 -16.32
C LEU A 48 12.86 9.28 -14.82
N ILE A 49 13.97 9.36 -14.08
CA ILE A 49 13.99 9.27 -12.63
C ILE A 49 14.26 10.67 -12.09
N PHE A 50 13.29 11.20 -11.38
CA PHE A 50 13.40 12.49 -10.70
C PHE A 50 13.60 12.27 -9.20
N GLN A 51 14.47 13.08 -8.61
CA GLN A 51 14.66 13.14 -7.16
C GLN A 51 14.18 14.48 -6.63
N TYR A 52 13.28 14.44 -5.65
CA TYR A 52 12.76 15.63 -5.00
C TYR A 52 13.16 15.64 -3.53
N LYS A 53 13.51 16.83 -3.01
CA LYS A 53 13.53 17.05 -1.56
C LYS A 53 12.10 17.31 -1.11
N VAL A 54 11.64 16.54 -0.14
CA VAL A 54 10.27 16.66 0.37
C VAL A 54 10.34 17.34 1.75
N PRO A 55 9.60 18.44 1.97
CA PRO A 55 9.65 19.16 3.24
C PRO A 55 9.11 18.29 4.38
N GLU A 56 9.75 18.37 5.54
CA GLU A 56 9.26 17.67 6.73
C GLU A 56 7.96 18.32 7.24
N ILE A 57 6.95 17.49 7.49
CA ILE A 57 5.64 17.93 7.98
C ILE A 57 5.54 17.61 9.47
N LYS A 58 5.19 18.62 10.29
CA LYS A 58 4.76 18.38 11.67
C LYS A 58 3.39 17.69 11.67
N TYR A 59 3.35 16.48 12.22
CA TYR A 59 2.13 15.69 12.29
C TYR A 59 1.23 16.16 13.44
N HIS A 60 -0.07 16.33 13.15
CA HIS A 60 -1.09 16.72 14.14
C HIS A 60 -1.98 15.55 14.54
N SER A 61 -2.00 14.50 13.72
CA SER A 61 -2.87 13.35 13.88
C SER A 61 -2.18 12.08 13.39
N ILE A 62 -2.78 10.92 13.66
CA ILE A 62 -2.31 9.63 13.19
C ILE A 62 -3.44 8.93 12.44
N THR A 63 -3.15 8.48 11.22
CA THR A 63 -4.04 7.65 10.40
C THR A 63 -3.56 6.21 10.43
N SER A 64 -4.26 5.37 11.16
CA SER A 64 -4.01 3.93 11.27
C SER A 64 -4.74 3.15 10.18
N ILE A 65 -4.09 2.13 9.62
CA ILE A 65 -4.58 1.31 8.52
C ILE A 65 -4.40 -0.17 8.86
N ASP A 66 -5.52 -0.88 9.05
CA ASP A 66 -5.56 -2.34 9.16
C ASP A 66 -5.80 -2.94 7.77
N ILE A 67 -4.92 -3.84 7.31
CA ILE A 67 -5.07 -4.48 5.99
C ILE A 67 -5.74 -5.84 6.16
N GLY A 68 -7.03 -5.90 5.81
CA GLY A 68 -7.89 -7.04 6.10
C GLY A 68 -8.22 -7.95 4.91
N TYR A 69 -8.89 -9.07 5.21
CA TYR A 69 -9.41 -9.99 4.19
C TYR A 69 -10.78 -9.56 3.63
N LYS A 70 -11.69 -9.07 4.49
CA LYS A 70 -13.05 -8.67 4.10
C LYS A 70 -13.03 -7.32 3.39
N ASN A 71 -12.40 -6.34 4.03
CA ASN A 71 -12.03 -5.06 3.44
C ASN A 71 -10.51 -5.06 3.26
N ILE A 72 -10.00 -4.61 2.11
CA ILE A 72 -8.55 -4.59 1.88
C ILE A 72 -7.86 -3.62 2.84
N ALA A 73 -8.53 -2.54 3.22
CA ALA A 73 -8.03 -1.60 4.21
C ALA A 73 -9.20 -1.08 5.05
N THR A 74 -8.97 -1.02 6.36
CA THR A 74 -9.82 -0.34 7.33
C THR A 74 -9.00 0.78 7.94
N VAL A 75 -9.48 2.01 7.79
CA VAL A 75 -8.74 3.22 8.16
C VAL A 75 -9.43 3.89 9.33
N CYS A 76 -8.64 4.35 10.29
CA CYS A 76 -9.10 5.11 11.45
C CYS A 76 -8.09 6.22 11.77
N ASN A 77 -8.57 7.46 11.94
CA ASN A 77 -7.76 8.61 12.32
C ASN A 77 -7.95 8.95 13.80
N SER A 78 -6.89 9.41 14.46
CA SER A 78 -6.91 9.80 15.89
C SER A 78 -7.88 10.92 16.24
N CYS A 79 -8.15 11.86 15.34
CA CYS A 79 -8.96 13.05 15.64
C CYS A 79 -10.45 12.76 15.67
N TYR A 80 -10.97 12.03 14.68
CA TYR A 80 -12.41 11.81 14.51
C TYR A 80 -12.85 10.37 14.76
N LEU A 81 -11.91 9.42 14.89
CA LEU A 81 -12.14 8.01 15.24
C LEU A 81 -13.24 7.31 14.40
N LYS A 82 -13.52 7.76 13.18
CA LYS A 82 -14.55 7.18 12.30
C LYS A 82 -13.92 6.14 11.37
N PRO A 83 -14.48 4.91 11.28
CA PRO A 83 -13.94 3.91 10.37
C PRO A 83 -14.28 4.22 8.92
N VAL A 84 -13.29 4.04 8.03
CA VAL A 84 -13.50 3.98 6.58
C VAL A 84 -13.04 2.62 6.07
N PHE A 85 -13.91 1.94 5.33
CA PHE A 85 -13.65 0.59 4.80
C PHE A 85 -13.47 0.63 3.29
N TYR A 86 -12.37 0.07 2.80
CA TYR A 86 -12.04 0.06 1.37
C TYR A 86 -11.98 -1.34 0.77
N GLY A 87 -12.26 -1.43 -0.53
CA GLY A 87 -11.95 -2.61 -1.36
C GLY A 87 -12.75 -3.87 -1.06
N ARG A 88 -13.97 -3.74 -0.51
CA ARG A 88 -14.91 -4.87 -0.30
C ARG A 88 -15.20 -5.64 -1.59
N ASN A 89 -15.19 -4.96 -2.73
CA ASN A 89 -15.40 -5.50 -4.08
C ASN A 89 -14.23 -6.37 -4.59
N ILE A 90 -13.00 -6.15 -4.12
CA ILE A 90 -11.78 -6.82 -4.63
C ILE A 90 -11.90 -8.35 -4.54
N LYS A 91 -12.47 -8.84 -3.43
CA LYS A 91 -12.73 -10.28 -3.24
C LYS A 91 -13.68 -10.84 -4.29
N GLY A 92 -14.71 -10.10 -4.66
CA GLY A 92 -15.66 -10.46 -5.72
C GLY A 92 -14.98 -10.55 -7.07
N ILE A 93 -14.19 -9.54 -7.42
CA ILE A 93 -13.40 -9.49 -8.67
C ILE A 93 -12.45 -10.70 -8.75
N ARG A 94 -11.66 -10.95 -7.68
CA ARG A 94 -10.75 -12.11 -7.61
C ARG A 94 -11.48 -13.43 -7.81
N ARG A 95 -12.67 -13.59 -7.21
CA ARG A 95 -13.48 -14.80 -7.33
C ARG A 95 -13.99 -14.99 -8.75
N HIS A 96 -14.52 -13.94 -9.37
CA HIS A 96 -15.01 -13.97 -10.75
C HIS A 96 -13.91 -14.39 -11.74
N TYR A 97 -12.75 -13.72 -11.71
CA TYR A 97 -11.64 -14.05 -12.61
C TYR A 97 -11.01 -15.42 -12.31
N SER A 98 -11.03 -15.86 -11.05
CA SER A 98 -10.65 -17.22 -10.69
C SER A 98 -11.57 -18.27 -11.31
N TYR A 99 -12.88 -18.02 -11.36
CA TYR A 99 -13.84 -18.90 -12.03
C TYR A 99 -13.61 -18.92 -13.54
N LEU A 100 -13.45 -17.75 -14.18
CA LEU A 100 -13.17 -17.64 -15.62
C LEU A 100 -11.89 -18.39 -16.01
N ARG A 101 -10.80 -18.25 -15.24
CA ARG A 101 -9.56 -19.00 -15.47
C ARG A 101 -9.76 -20.50 -15.41
N LYS A 102 -10.56 -21.01 -14.47
CA LYS A 102 -10.86 -22.44 -14.36
C LYS A 102 -11.61 -22.92 -15.61
N ARG A 103 -12.65 -22.19 -16.02
CA ARG A 103 -13.45 -22.51 -17.21
C ARG A 103 -12.62 -22.51 -18.50
N LEU A 104 -11.74 -21.52 -18.69
CA LEU A 104 -10.85 -21.44 -19.85
C LEU A 104 -9.73 -22.49 -19.80
N GLY A 105 -9.24 -22.83 -18.60
CA GLY A 105 -8.24 -23.89 -18.39
C GLY A 105 -8.76 -25.25 -18.83
N ASN A 106 -10.01 -25.58 -18.51
CA ASN A 106 -10.65 -26.81 -18.97
C ASN A 106 -10.75 -26.88 -20.50
N LYS A 107 -10.87 -25.74 -21.18
CA LYS A 107 -10.87 -25.62 -22.64
C LYS A 107 -9.47 -25.49 -23.26
N LYS A 108 -8.40 -25.56 -22.46
CA LYS A 108 -6.98 -25.37 -22.87
C LYS A 108 -6.70 -24.05 -23.62
N LEU A 109 -7.50 -23.01 -23.40
CA LEU A 109 -7.37 -21.70 -24.06
C LEU A 109 -6.34 -20.80 -23.36
N LEU A 110 -5.05 -21.16 -23.45
CA LEU A 110 -3.97 -20.50 -22.71
C LEU A 110 -3.80 -19.00 -23.02
N ASN A 111 -3.97 -18.60 -24.29
CA ASN A 111 -3.86 -17.19 -24.68
C ASN A 111 -4.96 -16.35 -24.03
N LYS A 112 -6.19 -16.85 -24.00
CA LYS A 112 -7.30 -16.17 -23.34
C LYS A 112 -7.11 -16.06 -21.82
N ILE A 113 -6.50 -17.09 -21.20
CA ILE A 113 -6.13 -17.05 -19.77
C ILE A 113 -5.16 -15.90 -19.48
N LYS A 114 -4.15 -15.69 -20.34
CA LYS A 114 -3.20 -14.58 -20.21
C LYS A 114 -3.92 -13.24 -20.34
N GLU A 115 -4.80 -13.08 -21.32
CA GLU A 115 -5.58 -11.84 -21.52
C GLU A 115 -6.43 -11.48 -20.31
N ILE A 116 -7.24 -12.43 -19.80
CA ILE A 116 -8.11 -12.16 -18.65
C ILE A 116 -7.31 -11.90 -17.38
N SER A 117 -6.13 -12.50 -17.24
CA SER A 117 -5.24 -12.27 -16.10
C SER A 117 -4.65 -10.85 -16.15
N ASN A 118 -4.28 -10.37 -17.35
CA ASN A 118 -3.86 -8.99 -17.55
C ASN A 118 -5.00 -8.00 -17.33
N LYS A 119 -6.24 -8.34 -17.73
CA LYS A 119 -7.43 -7.53 -17.47
C LYS A 119 -7.71 -7.42 -15.98
N GLU A 120 -7.74 -8.54 -15.26
CA GLU A 120 -7.91 -8.56 -13.79
C GLU A 120 -6.84 -7.71 -13.09
N LYS A 121 -5.58 -7.87 -13.50
CA LYS A 121 -4.46 -7.12 -12.93
C LYS A 121 -4.69 -5.61 -13.06
N ARG A 122 -5.07 -5.13 -14.24
CA ARG A 122 -5.36 -3.69 -14.48
C ARG A 122 -6.50 -3.18 -13.62
N ILE A 123 -7.61 -3.91 -13.56
CA ILE A 123 -8.78 -3.53 -12.74
C ILE A 123 -8.37 -3.40 -11.26
N ILE A 124 -7.67 -4.40 -10.74
CA ILE A 124 -7.26 -4.40 -9.33
C ILE A 124 -6.23 -3.29 -9.06
N GLU A 125 -5.26 -3.08 -9.94
CA GLU A 125 -4.28 -2.01 -9.78
C GLU A 125 -4.95 -0.63 -9.78
N GLN A 126 -5.92 -0.40 -10.66
CA GLN A 126 -6.69 0.84 -10.69
C GLN A 126 -7.44 1.07 -9.38
N GLU A 127 -8.15 0.05 -8.87
CA GLU A 127 -8.88 0.15 -7.60
C GLU A 127 -7.93 0.42 -6.43
N LEU A 128 -6.77 -0.25 -6.37
CA LEU A 128 -5.78 0.01 -5.32
C LEU A 128 -5.17 1.41 -5.41
N HIS A 129 -4.96 1.94 -6.61
CA HIS A 129 -4.49 3.32 -6.78
C HIS A 129 -5.52 4.34 -6.29
N LYS A 130 -6.82 4.13 -6.56
CA LYS A 130 -7.91 4.97 -6.04
C LYS A 130 -7.95 4.94 -4.52
N ILE A 131 -7.89 3.75 -3.93
CA ILE A 131 -7.86 3.58 -2.46
C ILE A 131 -6.64 4.31 -1.87
N ALA A 132 -5.44 4.07 -2.40
CA ALA A 132 -4.23 4.72 -1.92
C ALA A 132 -4.30 6.25 -2.06
N ASN A 133 -4.85 6.78 -3.17
CA ASN A 133 -5.06 8.22 -3.34
C ASN A 133 -6.01 8.79 -2.28
N SER A 134 -7.13 8.11 -2.02
CA SER A 134 -8.11 8.56 -1.04
C SER A 134 -7.50 8.61 0.36
N ILE A 135 -6.75 7.57 0.75
CA ILE A 135 -6.08 7.50 2.05
C ILE A 135 -5.01 8.59 2.20
N VAL A 136 -4.16 8.76 1.17
CA VAL A 136 -3.08 9.75 1.21
C VAL A 136 -3.61 11.18 1.18
N SER A 137 -4.68 11.44 0.42
CA SER A 137 -5.33 12.75 0.37
C SER A 137 -5.92 13.13 1.74
N ASP A 138 -6.62 12.20 2.39
CA ASP A 138 -7.14 12.40 3.74
C ASP A 138 -6.01 12.64 4.76
N ALA A 139 -4.95 11.84 4.71
CA ALA A 139 -3.78 12.03 5.56
C ALA A 139 -3.06 13.36 5.30
N ALA A 140 -2.98 13.82 4.05
CA ALA A 140 -2.40 15.12 3.71
C ALA A 140 -3.21 16.27 4.31
N LYS A 141 -4.54 16.22 4.12
CA LYS A 141 -5.47 17.24 4.62
C LYS A 141 -5.40 17.39 6.14
N ASN A 142 -5.27 16.27 6.84
CA ASN A 142 -5.22 16.22 8.30
C ASN A 142 -3.80 16.30 8.88
N LYS A 143 -2.77 16.48 8.04
CA LYS A 143 -1.34 16.42 8.41
C LYS A 143 -1.06 15.20 9.31
N SER A 144 -1.49 14.03 8.85
CA SER A 144 -1.46 12.79 9.62
C SER A 144 -0.20 11.98 9.34
N LEU A 145 0.39 11.42 10.40
CA LEU A 145 1.32 10.31 10.27
C LEU A 145 0.53 9.06 9.85
N VAL A 146 0.98 8.33 8.83
CA VAL A 146 0.29 7.11 8.39
C VAL A 146 0.94 5.88 9.02
N VAL A 147 0.14 5.03 9.64
CA VAL A 147 0.60 3.79 10.29
C VAL A 147 -0.12 2.60 9.67
N ILE A 148 0.64 1.69 9.09
CA ILE A 148 0.12 0.47 8.46
C ILE A 148 0.41 -0.72 9.35
N GLY A 149 -0.62 -1.51 9.63
CA GLY A 149 -0.48 -2.82 10.23
C GLY A 149 0.32 -3.77 9.33
N ASN A 150 1.37 -4.39 9.89
CA ASN A 150 2.25 -5.28 9.15
C ASN A 150 1.73 -6.72 9.17
N LEU A 151 1.31 -7.19 8.00
CA LEU A 151 0.75 -8.51 7.75
C LEU A 151 1.79 -9.64 7.65
N LYS A 152 3.03 -9.42 8.08
CA LYS A 152 4.08 -10.45 8.05
C LYS A 152 3.57 -11.70 8.77
N GLY A 153 3.36 -12.79 8.01
CA GLY A 153 2.94 -14.09 8.54
C GLY A 153 1.48 -14.48 8.32
N ILE A 154 0.61 -13.62 7.79
CA ILE A 154 -0.79 -13.99 7.51
C ILE A 154 -0.90 -15.21 6.56
N ARG A 155 0.03 -15.31 5.61
CA ARG A 155 0.11 -16.41 4.65
C ARG A 155 0.74 -17.69 5.20
N LYS A 156 1.37 -17.63 6.38
CA LYS A 156 2.07 -18.79 6.99
C LYS A 156 1.13 -19.72 7.76
N LYS A 157 -0.07 -19.26 8.15
CA LYS A 157 -1.05 -20.10 8.86
C LYS A 157 -1.84 -20.96 7.87
N LEU A 158 -1.80 -22.27 8.05
CA LEU A 158 -2.61 -23.22 7.28
C LEU A 158 -4.08 -23.11 7.71
N ARG A 159 -4.94 -22.58 6.83
CA ARG A 159 -6.38 -22.40 7.08
C ARG A 159 -7.25 -23.16 6.06
N GLY A 160 -6.69 -24.22 5.47
CA GLY A 160 -7.30 -24.99 4.39
C GLY A 160 -7.09 -24.38 2.98
N LYS A 161 -7.16 -25.25 1.96
CA LYS A 161 -6.80 -24.95 0.55
C LYS A 161 -7.53 -23.72 -0.01
N ARG A 162 -8.84 -23.59 0.27
CA ARG A 162 -9.68 -22.50 -0.27
C ARG A 162 -9.33 -21.14 0.34
N ILE A 163 -9.14 -21.08 1.66
CA ILE A 163 -8.81 -19.84 2.37
C ILE A 163 -7.38 -19.41 2.04
N ASN A 164 -6.43 -20.35 2.05
CA ASN A 164 -5.03 -20.08 1.70
C ASN A 164 -4.89 -19.53 0.28
N ARG A 165 -5.57 -20.13 -0.70
CA ARG A 165 -5.60 -19.63 -2.08
C ARG A 165 -6.16 -18.21 -2.16
N THR A 166 -7.20 -17.90 -1.38
CA THR A 166 -7.79 -16.56 -1.42
C THR A 166 -6.87 -15.53 -0.77
N LEU A 167 -6.31 -15.82 0.41
CA LEU A 167 -5.34 -14.96 1.11
C LEU A 167 -4.06 -14.73 0.29
N GLY A 168 -3.57 -15.75 -0.42
CA GLY A 168 -2.40 -15.64 -1.29
C GLY A 168 -2.62 -14.70 -2.47
N ASN A 169 -3.85 -14.62 -2.98
CA ASN A 169 -4.21 -13.78 -4.13
C ASN A 169 -4.57 -12.33 -3.75
N MET A 170 -4.75 -12.03 -2.47
CA MET A 170 -5.08 -10.68 -2.03
C MET A 170 -3.88 -9.73 -2.16
N PRO A 171 -4.08 -8.51 -2.70
CA PRO A 171 -3.00 -7.61 -3.10
C PRO A 171 -2.48 -6.71 -1.96
N TYR A 172 -2.29 -7.28 -0.77
CA TYR A 172 -1.90 -6.54 0.45
C TYR A 172 -0.62 -5.71 0.28
N HIS A 173 0.46 -6.36 -0.17
CA HIS A 173 1.75 -5.71 -0.36
C HIS A 173 1.70 -4.62 -1.43
N LYS A 174 0.86 -4.77 -2.46
CA LYS A 174 0.70 -3.74 -3.49
C LYS A 174 0.05 -2.49 -2.92
N LEU A 175 -1.02 -2.64 -2.14
CA LEU A 175 -1.68 -1.50 -1.50
C LEU A 175 -0.72 -0.76 -0.58
N SER A 176 0.01 -1.48 0.28
CA SER A 176 1.00 -0.88 1.16
C SER A 176 2.07 -0.11 0.39
N LYS A 177 2.63 -0.68 -0.69
CA LYS A 177 3.59 0.03 -1.55
C LYS A 177 2.99 1.27 -2.19
N PHE A 178 1.74 1.20 -2.63
CA PHE A 178 1.05 2.34 -3.25
C PHE A 178 0.81 3.47 -2.26
N ILE A 179 0.47 3.15 -1.01
CA ILE A 179 0.36 4.14 0.05
C ILE A 179 1.74 4.74 0.34
N GLU A 180 2.77 3.91 0.51
CA GLU A 180 4.13 4.36 0.81
C GLU A 180 4.66 5.38 -0.19
N TYR A 181 4.70 5.06 -1.48
CA TYR A 181 5.29 5.99 -2.45
C TYR A 181 4.44 7.26 -2.62
N LYS A 182 3.11 7.17 -2.51
CA LYS A 182 2.22 8.34 -2.66
C LYS A 182 2.27 9.24 -1.44
N ALA A 183 2.32 8.67 -0.24
CA ALA A 183 2.51 9.41 1.00
C ALA A 183 3.86 10.13 0.97
N ALA A 184 4.91 9.42 0.56
CA ALA A 184 6.25 9.95 0.38
C ALA A 184 6.28 11.17 -0.58
N ILE A 185 5.60 11.12 -1.72
CA ILE A 185 5.46 12.27 -2.64
C ILE A 185 4.83 13.49 -1.94
N ASN A 186 3.95 13.27 -0.95
CA ASN A 186 3.26 14.33 -0.19
C ASN A 186 3.97 14.68 1.13
N GLY A 187 5.18 14.18 1.40
CA GLY A 187 5.90 14.43 2.67
C GLY A 187 5.31 13.71 3.88
N ILE A 188 4.39 12.79 3.64
CA ILE A 188 3.73 12.02 4.68
C ILE A 188 4.57 10.78 4.98
N LYS A 189 4.97 10.67 6.23
CA LYS A 189 5.72 9.53 6.74
C LYS A 189 4.80 8.34 6.96
N VAL A 190 5.29 7.16 6.58
CA VAL A 190 4.58 5.90 6.73
C VAL A 190 5.38 4.99 7.66
N ILE A 191 4.74 4.51 8.72
CA ILE A 191 5.33 3.55 9.66
C ILE A 191 4.62 2.21 9.54
N LYS A 192 5.37 1.11 9.51
CA LYS A 192 4.83 -0.26 9.53
C LYS A 192 5.02 -0.87 10.91
N LEU A 193 3.93 -1.09 11.65
CA LEU A 193 3.98 -1.73 12.97
C LEU A 193 3.68 -3.22 12.88
N LYS A 194 4.46 -4.06 13.57
CA LYS A 194 4.15 -5.48 13.69
C LYS A 194 2.84 -5.68 14.45
N GLU A 195 1.87 -6.32 13.79
CA GLU A 195 0.62 -6.71 14.42
C GLU A 195 0.83 -7.95 15.30
N TYR A 196 0.87 -7.79 16.61
CA TYR A 196 0.70 -8.92 17.53
C TYR A 196 -0.66 -8.80 18.21
N ASN A 197 -1.51 -9.82 18.06
CA ASN A 197 -2.80 -9.95 18.75
C ASN A 197 -3.82 -8.79 18.62
N THR A 198 -3.68 -7.90 17.62
CA THR A 198 -4.62 -6.79 17.36
C THR A 198 -6.08 -7.24 17.13
N SER A 199 -6.27 -8.50 16.72
CA SER A 199 -7.59 -9.11 16.48
C SER A 199 -8.25 -9.74 17.72
N LYS A 200 -7.51 -9.88 18.84
CA LYS A 200 -7.98 -10.46 20.10
C LYS A 200 -8.10 -9.44 21.23
N ILE A 201 -7.42 -8.30 21.11
CA ILE A 201 -7.41 -7.28 22.16
C ILE A 201 -8.57 -6.30 21.96
N CYS A 202 -9.27 -5.93 23.03
CA CYS A 202 -10.30 -4.92 23.00
C CYS A 202 -9.70 -3.51 22.91
N SER A 203 -10.06 -2.75 21.88
CA SER A 203 -9.61 -1.35 21.73
C SER A 203 -10.20 -0.39 22.77
N LYS A 204 -11.16 -0.81 23.60
CA LYS A 204 -11.70 0.01 24.70
C LYS A 204 -10.92 -0.24 26.00
N CYS A 205 -10.91 -1.48 26.50
CA CYS A 205 -10.36 -1.82 27.82
C CYS A 205 -9.01 -2.57 27.80
N ASN A 206 -8.42 -2.81 26.63
CA ASN A 206 -7.15 -3.54 26.45
C ASN A 206 -7.13 -5.00 26.96
N LYS A 207 -8.23 -5.54 27.48
CA LYS A 207 -8.35 -6.96 27.82
C LYS A 207 -8.66 -7.82 26.58
N GLU A 208 -8.47 -9.12 26.71
CA GLU A 208 -8.85 -10.05 25.66
C GLU A 208 -10.36 -10.03 25.40
N GLY A 209 -10.71 -10.17 24.13
CA GLY A 209 -12.05 -10.37 23.66
C GLY A 209 -12.06 -11.40 22.53
N LYS A 210 -13.22 -11.58 21.92
CA LYS A 210 -13.43 -12.63 20.92
C LYS A 210 -13.97 -12.02 19.63
N ARG A 211 -13.31 -12.37 18.53
CA ARG A 211 -13.87 -12.18 17.20
C ARG A 211 -14.94 -13.25 16.98
N ILE A 212 -16.21 -12.86 17.05
CA ILE A 212 -17.35 -13.76 16.88
C ILE A 212 -17.48 -14.19 15.42
N ASN A 213 -17.28 -13.26 14.49
CA ASN A 213 -17.26 -13.54 13.05
C ASN A 213 -16.35 -12.54 12.33
N GLN A 214 -16.26 -12.62 10.99
CA GLN A 214 -15.41 -11.70 10.23
C GLN A 214 -15.82 -10.22 10.35
N GLY A 215 -17.04 -9.91 10.78
CA GLY A 215 -17.53 -8.54 10.93
C GLY A 215 -17.66 -8.05 12.38
N LEU A 216 -17.59 -8.90 13.40
CA LEU A 216 -17.95 -8.56 14.77
C LEU A 216 -16.91 -9.02 15.79
N PHE A 217 -16.51 -8.09 16.64
CA PHE A 217 -15.71 -8.31 17.84
C PHE A 217 -16.57 -8.01 19.07
N LYS A 218 -16.50 -8.87 20.08
CA LYS A 218 -17.14 -8.67 21.39
C LYS A 218 -16.11 -8.84 22.50
N CYS A 219 -16.11 -7.93 23.47
CA CYS A 219 -15.33 -8.05 24.69
C CYS A 219 -16.25 -8.37 25.86
N ASN A 220 -15.99 -9.49 26.54
CA ASN A 220 -16.80 -9.92 27.68
C ASN A 220 -16.49 -9.14 28.96
N ASN A 221 -15.35 -8.45 29.03
CA ASN A 221 -14.98 -7.69 30.23
C ASN A 221 -15.64 -6.31 30.31
N CYS A 222 -15.94 -5.67 29.18
CA CYS A 222 -16.52 -4.32 29.15
C CYS A 222 -17.77 -4.22 28.26
N ASN A 223 -18.32 -5.37 27.86
CA ASN A 223 -19.47 -5.52 26.95
C ASN A 223 -19.35 -4.74 25.64
N TYR A 224 -18.13 -4.39 25.23
CA TYR A 224 -17.89 -3.60 24.03
C TYR A 224 -18.04 -4.46 22.78
N SER A 225 -18.90 -4.00 21.87
CA SER A 225 -19.18 -4.66 20.59
C SER A 225 -18.93 -3.70 19.44
N ILE A 226 -18.12 -4.11 18.47
CA ILE A 226 -17.67 -3.26 17.37
C ILE A 226 -17.31 -4.10 16.14
N ASN A 227 -17.20 -3.48 14.97
CA ASN A 227 -16.62 -4.14 13.82
C ASN A 227 -15.18 -4.63 14.10
N ALA A 228 -14.90 -5.89 13.77
CA ALA A 228 -13.62 -6.52 14.11
C ALA A 228 -12.41 -5.86 13.42
N ASP A 229 -12.54 -5.46 12.15
CA ASP A 229 -11.45 -4.79 11.42
C ASP A 229 -11.28 -3.35 11.93
N TYR A 230 -12.37 -2.69 12.35
CA TYR A 230 -12.28 -1.37 12.99
C TYR A 230 -11.61 -1.46 14.37
N ASN A 231 -11.93 -2.46 15.19
CA ASN A 231 -11.22 -2.72 16.45
C ASN A 231 -9.72 -2.92 16.23
N ALA A 232 -9.34 -3.68 15.20
CA ALA A 232 -7.94 -3.88 14.83
C ALA A 232 -7.25 -2.55 14.45
N SER A 233 -7.88 -1.71 13.62
CA SER A 233 -7.34 -0.39 13.28
C SER A 233 -7.15 0.51 14.51
N ARG A 234 -8.10 0.52 15.46
CA ARG A 234 -7.96 1.26 16.72
C ARG A 234 -6.83 0.74 17.60
N ASN A 235 -6.59 -0.58 17.61
CA ASN A 235 -5.44 -1.15 18.33
C ASN A 235 -4.12 -0.72 17.70
N ILE A 236 -4.03 -0.69 16.37
CA ILE A 236 -2.85 -0.16 15.65
C ILE A 236 -2.63 1.30 16.02
N LEU A 237 -3.70 2.11 16.08
CA LEU A 237 -3.64 3.50 16.51
C LEU A 237 -3.07 3.65 17.93
N LYS A 238 -3.57 2.88 18.89
CA LYS A 238 -3.04 2.89 20.27
C LYS A 238 -1.56 2.51 20.31
N MET A 239 -1.19 1.42 19.65
CA MET A 239 0.21 0.97 19.57
C MET A 239 1.12 2.05 18.96
N SER A 240 0.61 2.81 17.99
CA SER A 240 1.38 3.91 17.39
C SER A 240 1.58 5.09 18.33
N LEU A 241 0.58 5.42 19.14
CA LEU A 241 0.70 6.44 20.18
C LEU A 241 1.74 6.00 21.23
N ASP A 242 1.69 4.74 21.67
CA ASP A 242 2.66 4.18 22.61
C ASP A 242 4.09 4.18 22.04
N TYR A 243 4.24 3.80 20.77
CA TYR A 243 5.52 3.81 20.06
C TYR A 243 6.10 5.23 20.00
N MET A 244 5.28 6.22 19.64
CA MET A 244 5.71 7.63 19.60
C MET A 244 6.05 8.20 20.98
N SER A 245 5.33 7.79 22.03
CA SER A 245 5.62 8.21 23.41
C SER A 245 6.95 7.63 23.91
N LYS A 246 7.25 6.37 23.59
CA LYS A 246 8.54 5.73 23.94
C LYS A 246 9.72 6.33 23.18
N ASP A 247 9.54 6.70 21.91
CA ASP A 247 10.56 7.41 21.13
C ASP A 247 10.89 8.76 21.76
N ARG A 248 9.87 9.51 22.25
CA ARG A 248 10.10 10.77 22.98
C ARG A 248 10.86 10.56 24.29
N ALA A 249 10.58 9.49 25.02
CA ALA A 249 11.25 9.18 26.29
C ALA A 249 12.70 8.68 26.12
N THR A 250 13.05 8.11 24.96
CA THR A 250 14.37 7.53 24.69
C THR A 250 15.31 8.45 23.89
N GLY A 251 14.85 9.66 23.49
CA GLY A 251 15.64 10.61 22.71
C GLY A 251 16.00 10.13 21.29
N LEU A 252 15.59 8.93 20.92
CA LEU A 252 15.81 8.34 19.60
C LEU A 252 14.71 8.85 18.67
N SER A 253 15.04 9.83 17.83
CA SER A 253 14.24 10.07 16.62
C SER A 253 14.12 8.72 15.89
N PRO A 254 12.93 8.26 15.47
CA PRO A 254 12.82 6.96 14.83
C PRO A 254 13.77 6.95 13.62
N LYS A 255 14.79 6.07 13.67
CA LYS A 255 15.76 5.83 12.61
C LYS A 255 14.99 5.37 11.38
N ILE A 256 14.56 6.35 10.60
CA ILE A 256 13.76 6.15 9.41
C ILE A 256 14.69 6.50 8.28
N ALA A 257 15.06 5.47 7.53
CA ALA A 257 15.86 5.61 6.34
C ALA A 257 15.24 6.72 5.48
N GLN A 258 15.94 7.86 5.40
CA GLN A 258 15.67 8.91 4.43
C GLN A 258 16.08 8.36 3.07
N GLU A 259 15.30 7.42 2.53
CA GLU A 259 15.45 7.03 1.15
C GLU A 259 14.89 8.16 0.29
N ALA A 260 15.80 8.86 -0.39
CA ALA A 260 15.47 9.79 -1.46
C ALA A 260 14.42 9.16 -2.38
N ILE A 261 13.27 9.81 -2.52
CA ILE A 261 12.15 9.26 -3.28
C ILE A 261 12.47 9.45 -4.76
N SER A 262 12.90 8.37 -5.40
CA SER A 262 13.02 8.30 -6.86
C SER A 262 11.63 8.05 -7.45
N THR A 263 11.01 9.06 -8.05
CA THR A 263 9.74 8.86 -8.77
C THR A 263 10.05 8.54 -10.23
N ILE A 264 9.56 7.39 -10.71
CA ILE A 264 9.65 7.01 -12.13
C ILE A 264 8.45 7.62 -12.86
N LYS A 265 8.69 8.64 -13.68
CA LYS A 265 7.73 9.06 -14.71
C LYS A 265 8.13 8.38 -16.02
N SER A 266 7.24 7.56 -16.58
CA SER A 266 7.36 7.08 -17.96
C SER A 266 6.69 8.11 -18.87
N LEU A 267 7.43 8.59 -19.87
CA LEU A 267 6.88 9.38 -20.98
C LEU A 267 6.62 8.47 -22.18
#